data_AF-A0A1B6CED7-F1
#
_entry.id   AF-A0A1B6CED7-F1
#
_cell.length_a   1.000
_cell.length_b   1.000
_cell.length_c   1.000
_cell.angle_alpha   90.00
_cell.angle_beta   90.00
_cell.angle_gamma   90.00
#
_symmetry.space_group_name_H-M   'P 1'
#
loop_
_entity.id
_entity.type
_entity.pdbx_description
1 polymer ?
#
loop_
_entity_poly.entity_id
_entity_poly.type
_entity_poly.pdbx_seq_one_letter_code
_entity_poly.pdbx_strand_id
1 'polypeptide(L)'
;LQENVKFYLYTRSKPANYLQLYLNDPANLQQSGFDLHSETKFIIHGFANSVEGVVVQSIKKSYLDKGWFNIIVVDWSDLSMPPYYNTAVTNIESVGNYVSQMIEYLIMQG
;
A
#
# COMPACT_ATOMS: atom_id res chain seq x y z
N LEU A 1 6.20 4.45 12.66
CA LEU A 1 5.24 4.43 11.51
C LEU A 1 5.94 4.20 10.19
N GLN A 2 6.87 5.05 9.74
CA GLN A 2 7.59 4.81 8.47
C GLN A 2 8.27 3.43 8.37
N GLU A 3 8.80 2.92 9.48
CA GLU A 3 9.39 1.57 9.52
C GLU A 3 8.35 0.44 9.64
N ASN A 4 7.10 0.76 10.03
CA ASN A 4 6.08 -0.22 10.41
C ASN A 4 4.86 -0.26 9.47
N VAL A 5 4.70 0.75 8.61
CA VAL A 5 3.64 0.87 7.62
C VAL A 5 4.30 1.12 6.28
N LYS A 6 4.19 0.15 5.38
CA LYS A 6 4.90 0.12 4.09
C LYS A 6 3.90 0.23 2.95
N PHE A 7 4.23 1.00 1.93
CA PHE A 7 3.39 1.19 0.75
C PHE A 7 4.01 0.43 -0.43
N TYR A 8 3.39 -0.65 -0.86
CA TYR A 8 3.90 -1.49 -1.94
C TYR A 8 3.11 -1.29 -3.22
N LEU A 9 3.73 -0.68 -4.21
CA LEU A 9 3.16 -0.46 -5.52
C LEU A 9 3.30 -1.71 -6.40
N TYR A 10 2.18 -2.16 -6.93
CA TYR A 10 2.09 -3.12 -8.02
C TYR A 10 1.46 -2.45 -9.23
N THR A 11 1.96 -2.79 -10.41
CA THR A 11 1.43 -2.36 -11.69
C THR A 11 1.31 -3.54 -12.63
N ARG A 12 0.57 -3.37 -13.72
CA ARG A 12 0.37 -4.46 -14.70
C ARG A 12 1.68 -4.92 -15.34
N SER A 13 2.67 -4.03 -15.48
CA SER A 13 4.00 -4.37 -16.01
C SER A 13 4.87 -5.15 -15.01
N LYS A 14 4.57 -5.05 -13.71
CA LYS A 14 5.26 -5.77 -12.62
C LYS A 14 4.23 -6.39 -11.66
N PRO A 15 3.45 -7.40 -12.09
CA PRO A 15 2.33 -7.91 -11.28
C PRO A 15 2.77 -8.82 -10.11
N ALA A 16 3.94 -9.44 -10.25
CA ALA A 16 4.52 -10.34 -9.25
C ALA A 16 5.46 -9.63 -8.27
N ASN A 17 6.04 -8.50 -8.66
CA ASN A 17 7.03 -7.77 -7.87
C ASN A 17 6.49 -6.39 -7.52
N TYR A 18 6.63 -5.98 -6.27
CA TYR A 18 6.31 -4.62 -5.85
C TYR A 18 7.56 -3.74 -5.79
N LEU A 19 7.34 -2.42 -5.85
CA LEU A 19 8.30 -1.43 -5.40
C LEU A 19 7.74 -0.70 -4.19
N GLN A 20 8.55 -0.50 -3.16
CA GLN A 20 8.15 0.27 -2.00
C GLN A 20 8.18 1.76 -2.33
N LEU A 21 7.07 2.44 -2.05
CA LEU A 21 6.95 3.89 -2.12
C LEU A 21 7.33 4.53 -0.78
N TYR A 22 8.04 5.65 -0.85
CA TYR A 22 8.39 6.46 0.31
C TYR A 22 7.76 7.85 0.23
N LEU A 23 7.30 8.36 1.37
CA LEU A 23 6.87 9.75 1.48
C LEU A 23 8.02 10.70 1.16
N ASN A 24 7.70 11.81 0.50
CA ASN A 24 8.66 12.88 0.19
C ASN A 24 9.88 12.42 -0.62
N ASP A 25 9.74 11.36 -1.42
CA ASP A 25 10.79 10.85 -2.31
C ASP A 25 10.32 10.81 -3.78
N PRO A 26 10.35 11.96 -4.48
CA PRO A 26 9.93 12.05 -5.89
C PRO A 26 10.74 11.15 -6.82
N ALA A 27 12.02 10.91 -6.51
CA ALA A 27 12.88 10.04 -7.32
C ALA A 27 12.45 8.58 -7.21
N ASN A 28 12.12 8.11 -6.00
CA ASN A 28 11.53 6.79 -5.79
C ASN A 28 10.20 6.65 -6.52
N LEU A 29 9.30 7.64 -6.43
CA LEU A 29 8.02 7.60 -7.14
C LEU A 29 8.21 7.52 -8.65
N GLN A 30 9.09 8.36 -9.22
CA GLN A 30 9.38 8.35 -10.66
C GLN A 30 9.95 7.01 -11.16
N GLN A 31 10.78 6.35 -10.35
CA GLN A 31 11.38 5.05 -10.70
C GLN A 31 10.47 3.86 -10.41
N SER A 32 9.42 4.05 -9.62
CA SER A 32 8.50 2.98 -9.20
C SER A 32 7.65 2.42 -10.34
N GLY A 33 7.43 3.21 -11.39
CA GLY A 33 6.47 2.91 -12.45
C GLY A 33 5.04 3.29 -12.09
N PHE A 34 4.84 4.13 -11.06
CA PHE A 34 3.57 4.81 -10.79
C PHE A 34 3.17 5.67 -11.99
N ASP A 35 1.92 5.54 -12.42
CA ASP A 35 1.37 6.24 -13.59
C ASP A 35 0.29 7.23 -13.15
N LEU A 36 0.55 8.53 -13.32
CA LEU A 36 -0.38 9.61 -12.96
C LEU A 36 -1.70 9.56 -13.77
N HIS A 37 -1.71 8.88 -14.91
CA HIS A 37 -2.90 8.73 -15.74
C HIS A 37 -3.73 7.48 -15.40
N SER A 38 -3.20 6.59 -14.56
CA SER A 38 -3.89 5.38 -14.12
C SER A 38 -4.61 5.60 -12.79
N GLU A 39 -5.80 5.01 -12.64
CA GLU A 39 -6.50 5.03 -11.36
C GLU A 39 -5.68 4.32 -10.27
N THR A 40 -5.63 4.93 -9.09
CA THR A 40 -4.94 4.36 -7.92
C THR A 40 -5.92 3.66 -7.00
N LYS A 41 -5.61 2.43 -6.59
CA LYS A 41 -6.40 1.63 -5.63
C LYS A 41 -5.53 1.27 -4.44
N PHE A 42 -5.97 1.64 -3.24
CA PHE A 42 -5.34 1.21 -2.00
C PHE A 42 -5.98 -0.08 -1.49
N ILE A 43 -5.15 -1.06 -1.13
CA ILE A 43 -5.57 -2.29 -0.44
C ILE A 43 -4.93 -2.28 0.94
N ILE A 44 -5.74 -2.22 1.99
CA ILE A 44 -5.29 -2.17 3.38
C ILE A 44 -5.79 -3.45 4.06
N HIS A 45 -4.87 -4.28 4.54
CA HIS A 45 -5.24 -5.53 5.20
C HIS A 45 -5.74 -5.28 6.64
N GLY A 46 -6.32 -6.31 7.26
CA GLY A 46 -6.77 -6.28 8.66
C GLY A 46 -5.76 -6.91 9.63
N PHE A 47 -6.25 -7.23 10.83
CA PHE A 47 -5.52 -7.99 11.84
C PHE A 47 -5.06 -9.37 11.31
N ALA A 48 -3.89 -9.82 11.77
CA ALA A 48 -3.29 -11.12 11.43
C ALA A 48 -3.15 -11.35 9.91
N ASN A 49 -2.75 -10.30 9.18
CA ASN A 49 -2.60 -10.36 7.73
C ASN A 49 -1.43 -9.45 7.28
N SER A 50 -1.00 -9.58 6.03
CA SER A 50 0.14 -8.81 5.47
C SER A 50 -0.01 -8.61 3.97
N VAL A 51 1.00 -8.02 3.31
CA VAL A 51 1.06 -7.93 1.85
C VAL A 51 0.89 -9.29 1.16
N GLU A 52 1.38 -10.38 1.76
CA GLU A 52 1.33 -11.73 1.19
C GLU A 52 -0.01 -12.46 1.44
N GLY A 53 -0.96 -11.80 2.11
CA GLY A 53 -2.28 -12.37 2.40
C GLY A 53 -3.03 -12.80 1.13
N VAL A 54 -3.62 -14.01 1.15
CA VAL A 54 -4.35 -14.57 0.00
C VAL A 54 -5.43 -13.62 -0.53
N VAL A 55 -6.17 -12.96 0.36
CA VAL A 55 -7.21 -11.99 -0.01
C VAL A 55 -6.59 -10.74 -0.66
N VAL A 56 -5.51 -10.21 -0.09
CA VAL A 56 -4.79 -9.04 -0.62
C VAL A 56 -4.28 -9.34 -2.03
N GLN A 57 -3.62 -10.49 -2.21
CA GLN A 57 -3.07 -10.94 -3.48
C GLN A 57 -4.17 -11.19 -4.52
N SER A 58 -5.32 -11.76 -4.10
CA SER A 58 -6.47 -12.02 -5.00
C SER A 58 -7.13 -10.73 -5.49
N ILE A 59 -7.30 -9.73 -4.61
CA ILE A 59 -7.86 -8.42 -4.99
C ILE A 59 -6.89 -7.70 -5.93
N LYS A 60 -5.60 -7.64 -5.56
CA LYS A 60 -4.55 -7.07 -6.41
C LYS A 60 -4.59 -7.68 -7.81
N LYS A 61 -4.53 -9.01 -7.89
CA LYS A 61 -4.57 -9.74 -9.17
C LYS A 61 -5.81 -9.39 -9.99
N SER A 62 -6.98 -9.38 -9.35
CA SER A 62 -8.25 -9.08 -10.02
C SER A 62 -8.29 -7.68 -10.65
N TYR A 63 -7.66 -6.69 -10.02
CA TYR A 63 -7.53 -5.36 -10.64
C TYR A 63 -6.53 -5.36 -11.79
N LEU A 64 -5.32 -5.94 -11.59
CA LEU A 64 -4.27 -5.97 -12.61
C LEU A 64 -4.67 -6.74 -13.87
N ASP A 65 -5.54 -7.76 -13.74
CA ASP A 65 -6.08 -8.50 -14.87
C ASP A 65 -7.10 -7.68 -15.70
N LYS A 66 -7.74 -6.67 -15.09
CA LYS A 66 -8.81 -5.87 -15.73
C LYS A 66 -8.32 -4.62 -16.44
N GLY A 67 -7.16 -4.08 -16.07
CA GLY A 67 -6.72 -2.80 -16.61
C GLY A 67 -5.40 -2.31 -16.07
N TRP A 68 -5.10 -1.05 -16.41
CA TRP A 68 -3.93 -0.33 -15.93
C TRP A 68 -4.34 0.43 -14.67
N PHE A 69 -3.76 0.02 -13.53
CA PHE A 69 -4.01 0.58 -12.23
C PHE A 69 -2.70 0.69 -11.47
N ASN A 70 -2.59 1.70 -10.61
CA ASN A 70 -1.60 1.72 -9.53
C ASN A 70 -2.24 1.01 -8.33
N ILE A 71 -1.79 -0.20 -8.01
CA ILE A 71 -2.28 -0.92 -6.83
C ILE A 71 -1.29 -0.72 -5.70
N ILE A 72 -1.67 0.04 -4.68
CA ILE A 72 -0.84 0.28 -3.50
C ILE A 72 -1.37 -0.58 -2.35
N VAL A 73 -0.61 -1.62 -2.00
CA VAL A 73 -0.89 -2.41 -0.81
C VAL A 73 -0.24 -1.74 0.40
N VAL A 74 -1.03 -1.46 1.43
CA VAL A 74 -0.54 -0.92 2.70
C VAL A 74 -0.29 -2.10 3.65
N ASP A 75 0.98 -2.36 3.92
CA ASP A 75 1.40 -3.40 4.86
C ASP A 75 1.72 -2.78 6.22
N TRP A 76 0.87 -3.07 7.20
CA TRP A 76 1.00 -2.66 8.61
C TRP A 76 1.02 -3.89 9.52
N SER A 77 1.51 -5.03 9.01
CA SER A 77 1.62 -6.30 9.75
C SER A 77 2.44 -6.15 11.03
N ASP A 78 3.49 -5.32 11.01
CA ASP A 78 4.32 -5.00 12.18
C ASP A 78 3.50 -4.47 13.37
N LEU A 79 2.32 -3.91 13.12
CA LEU A 79 1.43 -3.31 14.12
C LEU A 79 0.12 -4.09 14.33
N SER A 80 -0.10 -5.18 13.58
CA SER A 80 -1.40 -5.87 13.52
C SER A 80 -1.33 -7.39 13.66
N MET A 81 -0.17 -7.93 14.01
CA MET A 81 -0.01 -9.37 14.22
C MET A 81 -0.50 -9.85 15.59
N PRO A 82 -0.95 -11.11 15.70
CA PRO A 82 -1.27 -11.75 16.97
C PRO A 82 -0.07 -11.76 17.93
N PRO A 83 -0.32 -11.86 19.25
CA PRO A 83 -1.62 -12.08 19.90
C PRO A 83 -2.39 -10.81 20.27
N TYR A 84 -1.83 -9.61 20.04
CA TYR A 84 -2.30 -8.38 20.68
C TYR A 84 -3.37 -7.62 19.87
N TYR A 85 -4.58 -8.16 19.81
CA TYR A 85 -5.70 -7.53 19.08
C TYR A 85 -6.01 -6.10 19.54
N ASN A 86 -6.08 -5.86 20.85
CA ASN A 86 -6.37 -4.52 21.38
C ASN A 86 -5.29 -3.49 20.99
N THR A 87 -4.03 -3.90 20.96
CA THR A 87 -2.93 -3.05 20.48
C THR A 87 -3.07 -2.74 18.99
N ALA A 88 -3.44 -3.73 18.18
CA ALA A 88 -3.72 -3.51 16.76
C ALA A 88 -4.85 -2.49 16.55
N VAL A 89 -5.93 -2.56 17.35
CA VAL A 89 -7.04 -1.60 17.31
C VAL A 89 -6.55 -0.18 17.65
N THR A 90 -5.72 -0.02 18.69
CA THR A 90 -5.19 1.30 19.06
C THR A 90 -4.26 1.91 18.00
N ASN A 91 -3.67 1.09 17.13
CA ASN A 91 -2.78 1.57 16.07
C ASN A 91 -3.53 2.11 14.83
N ILE A 92 -4.82 1.82 14.67
CA ILE A 92 -5.57 2.12 13.43
C ILE A 92 -5.57 3.62 13.11
N GLU A 93 -5.75 4.49 14.10
CA GLU A 93 -5.76 5.94 13.88
C GLU A 93 -4.41 6.44 13.33
N SER A 94 -3.31 5.98 13.93
CA SER A 94 -1.96 6.32 13.49
C SER A 94 -1.64 5.78 12.09
N VAL A 95 -2.08 4.56 11.78
CA VAL A 95 -1.95 3.98 10.44
C VAL A 95 -2.76 4.78 9.41
N GLY A 96 -4.01 5.11 9.72
CA GLY A 96 -4.87 5.91 8.85
C GLY A 96 -4.31 7.30 8.56
N ASN A 97 -3.81 7.99 9.58
CA ASN A 97 -3.14 9.29 9.42
C ASN A 97 -1.90 9.19 8.52
N TYR A 98 -1.13 8.11 8.64
CA TYR A 98 0.04 7.91 7.78
C TYR A 98 -0.34 7.57 6.33
N VAL A 99 -1.42 6.81 6.12
CA VAL A 99 -1.99 6.59 4.77
C VAL A 99 -2.49 7.90 4.16
N SER A 100 -3.12 8.80 4.94
CA SER A 100 -3.55 10.13 4.47
C SER A 100 -2.36 10.93 3.93
N GLN A 101 -1.24 10.94 4.64
CA GLN A 101 -0.03 11.64 4.19
C GLN A 101 0.48 11.10 2.85
N MET A 102 0.38 9.79 2.60
CA MET A 102 0.75 9.22 1.29
C MET A 102 -0.22 9.65 0.19
N ILE A 103 -1.52 9.68 0.48
CA ILE A 103 -2.52 10.17 -0.46
C ILE A 103 -2.26 11.65 -0.81
N GLU A 104 -2.04 12.49 0.19
CA GLU A 104 -1.71 13.92 0.03
C GLU A 104 -0.42 14.10 -0.78
N TYR A 105 0.62 13.32 -0.46
CA TYR A 105 1.87 13.33 -1.21
C TYR A 105 1.65 13.00 -2.69
N LEU A 106 0.89 11.94 -3.00
CA LEU A 106 0.57 11.56 -4.39
C LEU A 106 -0.22 12.66 -5.11
N ILE A 107 -1.22 13.27 -4.46
CA ILE A 107 -1.99 14.41 -5.03
C ILE A 107 -1.07 15.58 -5.38
N MET A 108 -0.03 15.84 -4.59
CA MET A 108 0.93 16.91 -4.87
C MET A 108 1.83 16.62 -6.07
N GLN A 109 1.93 15.37 -6.54
CA GLN A 109 2.78 15.01 -7.69
C GLN A 109 2.06 15.11 -9.05
N GLY A 110 0.75 15.35 -9.06
CA GLY A 110 -0.09 15.48 -10.27
C GLY A 110 -0.99 14.29 -10.49
#